data_AF-A0A939DVY5-F1
#
_entry.id   AF-A0A939DVY5-F1
#
_cell.length_a   1.000
_cell.length_b   1.000
_cell.length_c   1.000
_cell.angle_alpha   90.00
_cell.angle_beta   90.00
_cell.angle_gamma   90.00
#
_symmetry.space_group_name_H-M   'P 1'
#
loop_
_entity.id
_entity.type
_entity.pdbx_description
1 polymer ?
#
loop_
_entity_poly.entity_id
_entity_poly.type
_entity_poly.pdbx_seq_one_letter_code
_entity_poly.pdbx_strand_id
1 'polypeptide(L)'
;MWASDQRSSGRAYIDALVAVGFLREHMQVTADMSTVGNPAESLQFSVAWGESECLIGQVGPSTGEPVTAVMPQLAEGRCLIGQTRPIDW
;
A
#
# COMPACT_ATOMS: atom_id res chain seq x y z
N MET A 1 -2.14 5.10 12.65
CA MET A 1 -1.66 3.86 11.99
C MET A 1 -0.13 3.73 12.04
N TRP A 2 0.68 4.64 11.48
CA TRP A 2 2.14 4.42 11.45
C TRP A 2 2.86 4.60 12.79
N ALA A 3 2.28 5.38 13.70
CA ALA A 3 2.77 5.55 15.07
C ALA A 3 2.22 4.50 16.06
N SER A 4 1.59 3.42 15.57
CA SER A 4 1.06 2.33 16.39
C SER A 4 1.62 0.97 15.97
N ASP A 5 1.27 -0.08 16.70
CA ASP A 5 1.65 -1.48 16.39
C ASP A 5 1.13 -1.97 15.03
N GLN A 6 0.26 -1.19 14.38
CA GLN A 6 -0.28 -1.48 13.05
C GLN A 6 0.62 -0.98 11.92
N ARG A 7 1.78 -0.38 12.20
CA ARG A 7 2.69 0.21 11.20
C ARG A 7 3.23 -0.78 10.15
N SER A 8 3.18 -2.08 10.42
CA SER A 8 3.54 -3.15 9.48
C SER A 8 2.32 -3.81 8.82
N SER A 9 1.10 -3.38 9.14
CA SER A 9 -0.13 -3.93 8.60
C SER A 9 -0.57 -3.15 7.37
N GLY A 10 -0.48 -3.76 6.19
CA GLY A 10 -0.95 -3.13 4.94
C GLY A 10 -2.42 -2.72 5.01
N ARG A 11 -3.25 -3.51 5.72
CA ARG A 11 -4.66 -3.20 5.97
C ARG A 11 -4.86 -1.84 6.62
N ALA A 12 -4.05 -1.48 7.61
CA ALA A 12 -4.20 -0.22 8.33
C ALA A 12 -4.01 1.01 7.43
N TYR A 13 -3.20 0.90 6.38
CA TYR A 13 -3.01 1.98 5.40
C TYR A 13 -4.14 2.06 4.39
N ILE A 14 -4.63 0.91 3.92
CA ILE A 14 -5.81 0.83 3.05
C ILE A 14 -7.05 1.37 3.78
N ASP A 15 -7.29 0.98 5.03
CA ASP A 15 -8.40 1.51 5.84
C ASP A 15 -8.30 3.02 6.06
N ALA A 16 -7.09 3.53 6.26
CA ALA A 16 -6.87 4.96 6.39
C ALA A 16 -7.22 5.74 5.10
N LEU A 17 -6.86 5.19 3.93
CA LEU A 17 -7.22 5.78 2.64
C LEU A 17 -8.73 5.74 2.40
N VAL A 18 -9.39 4.64 2.77
CA VAL A 18 -10.84 4.51 2.69
C VAL A 18 -11.54 5.52 3.60
N ALA A 19 -11.04 5.72 4.83
CA ALA A 19 -11.60 6.67 5.78
C ALA A 19 -11.58 8.13 5.28
N VAL A 20 -10.69 8.46 4.34
CA VAL A 20 -10.61 9.79 3.71
C VAL A 20 -11.25 9.85 2.31
N GLY A 21 -11.92 8.78 1.88
CA GLY A 21 -12.80 8.78 0.71
C GLY A 21 -12.27 8.09 -0.54
N PHE A 22 -11.11 7.43 -0.49
CA PHE A 22 -10.64 6.63 -1.63
C PHE A 22 -11.36 5.27 -1.71
N LEU A 23 -11.57 4.78 -2.93
CA LEU A 23 -12.22 3.49 -3.19
C LEU A 23 -11.20 2.34 -3.17
N ARG A 24 -11.52 1.23 -2.48
CA ARG A 24 -10.63 0.06 -2.37
C ARG A 24 -10.25 -0.54 -3.73
N GLU A 25 -11.14 -0.47 -4.71
CA GLU A 25 -10.92 -0.99 -6.07
C GLU A 25 -9.78 -0.28 -6.83
N HIS A 26 -9.41 0.93 -6.41
CA HIS A 26 -8.28 1.68 -6.95
C HIS A 26 -6.99 1.47 -6.17
N MET A 27 -6.99 0.58 -5.17
CA MET A 27 -5.86 0.39 -4.29
C MET A 27 -5.13 -0.91 -4.56
N GLN A 28 -3.83 -0.90 -4.28
CA GLN A 28 -3.02 -2.10 -4.26
C GLN A 28 -2.14 -2.12 -3.02
N VAL A 29 -1.87 -3.32 -2.51
CA VAL A 29 -1.00 -3.52 -1.35
C VAL A 29 -0.20 -4.80 -1.50
N THR A 30 1.07 -4.79 -1.10
CA THR A 30 1.90 -5.99 -1.07
C THR A 30 1.59 -6.83 0.17
N ALA A 31 2.08 -8.07 0.21
CA ALA A 31 1.96 -8.89 1.40
C ALA A 31 2.69 -8.25 2.60
N ASP A 32 2.10 -8.38 3.78
CA ASP A 32 2.63 -7.99 5.09
C ASP A 32 3.45 -9.11 5.74
N MET A 33 3.43 -10.32 5.16
CA MET A 33 4.17 -11.50 5.61
C MET A 33 4.93 -12.14 4.43
N SER A 34 6.11 -12.68 4.71
CA SER A 34 6.89 -13.49 3.77
C SER A 34 6.33 -14.90 3.65
N THR A 35 6.81 -15.66 2.67
CA THR A 35 6.41 -17.07 2.44
C THR A 35 6.76 -18.01 3.59
N VAL A 36 7.69 -17.61 4.46
CA VAL A 36 8.09 -18.37 5.66
C VAL A 36 7.44 -17.82 6.95
N GLY A 37 6.49 -16.88 6.83
CA GLY A 37 5.69 -16.39 7.96
C GLY A 37 6.36 -15.30 8.80
N ASN A 38 7.41 -14.65 8.29
CA ASN A 38 8.00 -13.48 8.96
C ASN A 38 7.31 -12.19 8.49
N PRO A 39 7.20 -11.15 9.33
CA PRO A 39 6.77 -9.83 8.88
C PRO A 39 7.60 -9.33 7.70
N ALA A 40 6.97 -8.67 6.75
CA ALA A 40 7.67 -8.01 5.65
C ALA A 40 8.56 -6.88 6.18
N GLU A 41 9.82 -6.85 5.74
CA GLU A 41 10.78 -5.77 6.07
C GLU A 41 10.38 -4.43 5.46
N SER A 42 9.71 -4.50 4.31
CA SER A 42 9.14 -3.37 3.58
C SER A 42 7.81 -3.80 2.96
N LEU A 43 6.81 -2.94 3.06
CA LEU A 43 5.49 -3.10 2.48
C LEU A 43 5.17 -1.85 1.66
N GLN A 44 4.58 -2.06 0.48
CA GLN A 44 4.08 -0.98 -0.36
C GLN A 44 2.55 -1.01 -0.41
N PHE A 45 1.97 0.18 -0.40
CA PHE A 45 0.55 0.41 -0.68
C PHE A 45 0.43 1.50 -1.74
N SER A 46 -0.69 1.55 -2.43
CA SER A 46 -0.95 2.59 -3.42
C SER A 46 -2.44 2.82 -3.62
N VAL A 47 -2.75 4.00 -4.17
CA VAL A 47 -4.08 4.32 -4.68
C VAL A 47 -3.95 5.08 -5.99
N ALA A 48 -4.68 4.64 -7.02
CA ALA A 48 -4.86 5.39 -8.25
C ALA A 48 -5.71 6.63 -7.94
N TRP A 49 -5.19 7.80 -8.30
CA TRP A 49 -5.85 9.09 -8.20
C TRP A 49 -6.03 9.64 -9.61
N GLY A 50 -7.25 10.06 -9.93
CA GLY A 50 -7.55 10.67 -11.23
C GLY A 50 -7.29 9.69 -12.37
N GLU A 51 -6.88 10.22 -13.53
CA GLU A 51 -6.74 9.42 -14.75
C GLU A 51 -5.34 8.86 -15.00
N SER A 52 -4.31 9.40 -14.35
CA SER A 52 -2.92 9.08 -14.73
C SER A 52 -1.91 9.00 -13.58
N GLU A 53 -2.34 9.19 -12.33
CA GLU A 53 -1.42 9.26 -11.19
C GLU A 53 -1.73 8.21 -10.13
N CYS A 54 -0.69 7.84 -9.39
CA CYS A 54 -0.73 6.96 -8.24
C CYS A 54 -0.02 7.63 -7.07
N LEU A 55 -0.67 7.66 -5.92
CA LEU A 55 0.03 7.85 -4.66
C LEU A 55 0.57 6.49 -4.22
N ILE A 56 1.89 6.35 -4.14
CA ILE A 56 2.57 5.13 -3.68
C ILE A 56 3.20 5.41 -2.33
N GLY A 57 2.90 4.57 -1.34
CA GLY A 57 3.50 4.62 -0.02
C GLY A 57 4.32 3.37 0.27
N GLN A 58 5.40 3.55 1.03
CA GLN A 58 6.22 2.46 1.54
C GLN A 58 6.42 2.60 3.04
N VAL A 59 6.33 1.48 3.75
CA VAL A 59 6.39 1.38 5.20
C VAL A 59 7.11 0.10 5.63
N GLY A 60 7.41 -0.04 6.90
CA GLY A 60 8.02 -1.24 7.48
C GLY A 60 9.34 -0.94 8.20
N PRO A 61 9.88 -1.93 8.93
CA PRO A 61 11.08 -1.77 9.76
C PRO A 61 12.27 -1.17 9.00
N SER A 62 12.51 -1.64 7.78
CA SER A 62 13.64 -1.20 6.96
C SER A 62 13.41 0.17 6.30
N THR A 63 12.16 0.64 6.26
CA THR A 63 11.81 1.97 5.72
C THR A 63 11.87 3.06 6.80
N GLY A 64 11.64 2.72 8.07
CA GLY A 64 11.58 3.69 9.16
C GLY A 64 10.26 4.46 9.17
N GLU A 65 10.32 5.78 9.03
CA GLU A 65 9.12 6.62 8.85
C GLU A 65 8.45 6.31 7.49
N PRO A 66 7.10 6.36 7.40
CA PRO A 66 6.42 6.20 6.12
C PRO A 66 6.91 7.22 5.08
N VAL A 67 7.15 6.74 3.87
CA VAL A 67 7.47 7.59 2.73
C VAL A 67 6.41 7.43 1.65
N THR A 68 6.11 8.52 0.95
CA THR A 68 5.15 8.51 -0.15
C THR A 68 5.68 9.29 -1.34
N ALA A 69 5.33 8.86 -2.54
CA ALA A 69 5.61 9.59 -3.77
C ALA A 69 4.41 9.49 -4.73
N VAL A 70 4.23 10.53 -5.55
CA VAL A 70 3.29 10.51 -6.68
C VAL A 70 4.06 10.02 -7.91
N MET A 71 3.51 9.00 -8.57
CA MET A 71 4.10 8.38 -9.75
C MET A 71 3.04 8.24 -10.86
N PRO A 72 3.42 8.20 -12.14
CA PRO A 72 2.49 7.87 -13.21
C PRO A 72 1.87 6.48 -13.02
N GLN A 73 0.61 6.35 -13.39
CA GLN A 73 -0.05 5.04 -13.51
C GLN A 73 0.66 4.18 -14.56
N LEU A 74 0.68 2.88 -14.30
CA LEU A 74 1.13 1.84 -15.22
C LEU A 74 -0.03 1.47 -16.17
N ALA A 75 0.26 0.58 -17.11
CA ALA A 75 -0.78 -0.02 -17.96
C ALA A 75 -1.93 -0.57 -17.10
N GLU A 76 -3.15 -0.43 -17.63
CA GLU A 76 -4.40 -0.91 -17.01
C GLU A 76 -4.73 -0.22 -15.67
N GLY A 77 -4.19 0.97 -15.42
CA GLY A 77 -4.49 1.77 -14.23
C GLY A 77 -3.81 1.27 -12.94
N ARG A 78 -2.83 0.36 -13.06
CA ARG A 78 -2.10 -0.16 -11.90
C ARG A 78 -1.06 0.84 -11.40
N CYS A 79 -0.72 0.73 -10.13
CA CYS A 79 0.28 1.54 -9.45
C CYS A 79 1.54 0.78 -9.04
N LEU A 80 1.45 -0.52 -8.75
CA LEU A 80 2.58 -1.32 -8.27
C LEU A 80 3.05 -2.33 -9.32
N ILE A 81 4.38 -2.53 -9.35
CA ILE A 81 5.03 -3.60 -10.11
C ILE A 81 5.18 -4.82 -9.20
N GLY A 82 4.86 -6.00 -9.73
CA GLY A 82 4.98 -7.27 -9.00
C GLY A 82 3.64 -7.79 -8.49
N GLN A 83 3.70 -8.68 -7.51
CA GLN A 83 2.51 -9.32 -6.94
C GLN A 83 1.95 -8.47 -5.79
N THR A 84 0.65 -8.24 -5.86
CA THR A 84 -0.13 -7.58 -4.82
C THR A 84 -1.13 -8.58 -4.25
N ARG A 85 -1.52 -8.43 -2.99
CA ARG A 85 -2.53 -9.29 -2.39
C ARG A 85 -3.94 -8.76 -2.70
N PRO A 86 -4.94 -9.64 -2.83
CA PRO A 86 -6.34 -9.22 -2.85
C PRO A 86 -6.70 -8.37 -1.62
N ILE A 87 -7.61 -7.41 -1.85
CA ILE A 87 -8.25 -6.59 -0.81
C ILE A 87 -9.72 -7.04 -0.75
N ASP A 88 -9.95 -8.20 -0.15
CA ASP A 88 -11.22 -8.93 -0.10
C ASP A 88 -12.00 -8.72 1.21
N TRP A 89 -11.73 -7.60 1.88
CA TRP A 89 -12.06 -7.36 3.27
C TRP A 89 -12.57 -5.97 3.55
#